data_AF-A0AA40E6M1-F1
#
_entry.id   AF-A0AA40E6M1-F1
#
_cell.length_a   1.000
_cell.length_b   1.000
_cell.length_c   1.000
_cell.angle_alpha   90.00
_cell.angle_beta   90.00
_cell.angle_gamma   90.00
#
_symmetry.space_group_name_H-M   'P 1'
#
loop_
_entity.id
_entity.type
_entity.pdbx_description
1 polymer ?
#
loop_
_entity_poly.entity_id
_entity_poly.type
_entity_poly.pdbx_seq_one_letter_code
_entity_poly.pdbx_strand_id
1 'polypeptide(L)'
;MAEITFEKIPVPQPALDEVLVNFKYSGVCHTDLHAMNNDWPLPRKTPVVIGHEGSGIVVSKGSTVTGVSVSDRGDESLCPHATLSGYTVDGTFQQYAVANASLPKDVDAEKGEICKNLGAASFVDYKMSKSVIDDVKAASGRENLGPHAVLVLTPQEQPFQQATAYVRAHGAAVVIGLPAVAKISMPVFDTVVRMVTVKGSYVGSRQDMAEAIEFFSRGLIKAPYKVVGLSELQGVFKAMSENKVVGRCVLDMSK
;
A
#
# COMPACT_ATOMS: atom_id res chain seq x y z
N MET A 1 13.61 -17.03 -3.11
CA MET A 1 12.41 -16.44 -3.75
C MET A 1 11.65 -17.60 -4.38
N ALA A 2 10.36 -17.74 -4.10
CA ALA A 2 9.54 -18.75 -4.77
C ALA A 2 9.46 -18.46 -6.28
N GLU A 3 9.36 -19.50 -7.10
CA GLU A 3 9.25 -19.39 -8.54
C GLU A 3 7.78 -19.27 -8.95
N ILE A 4 7.46 -18.30 -9.80
CA ILE A 4 6.12 -18.07 -10.35
C ILE A 4 5.96 -18.92 -11.60
N THR A 5 4.84 -19.65 -11.69
CA THR A 5 4.42 -20.32 -12.91
C THR A 5 3.34 -19.52 -13.63
N PHE A 6 3.42 -19.46 -14.96
CA PHE A 6 2.36 -18.91 -15.80
C PHE A 6 1.54 -20.05 -16.38
N GLU A 7 0.26 -20.07 -16.04
CA GLU A 7 -0.63 -21.17 -16.39
C GLU A 7 -1.94 -20.65 -16.96
N LYS A 8 -2.56 -21.47 -17.82
CA LYS A 8 -3.96 -21.25 -18.21
C LYS A 8 -4.84 -21.85 -17.11
N ILE A 9 -5.58 -20.99 -16.44
CA ILE A 9 -6.51 -21.38 -15.38
C ILE A 9 -7.96 -21.13 -15.82
N PRO A 10 -8.95 -21.85 -15.26
CA PRO A 10 -10.36 -21.59 -15.55
C PRO A 10 -10.79 -20.18 -15.14
N VAL A 11 -11.68 -19.57 -15.94
CA VAL A 11 -12.31 -18.29 -15.57
C VAL A 11 -13.38 -18.56 -14.50
N PRO A 12 -13.32 -17.89 -13.33
CA PRO A 12 -14.30 -18.09 -12.28
C PRO A 12 -15.69 -17.56 -12.69
N GLN A 13 -16.74 -18.14 -12.12
CA GLN A 13 -18.10 -17.62 -12.24
C GLN A 13 -18.43 -16.78 -11.01
N PRO A 14 -18.95 -15.55 -11.16
CA PRO A 14 -19.32 -14.72 -10.02
C PRO A 14 -20.50 -15.35 -9.26
N ALA A 15 -20.43 -15.31 -7.93
CA ALA A 15 -21.57 -15.55 -7.05
C ALA A 15 -22.66 -14.48 -7.23
N LEU A 16 -23.76 -14.62 -6.47
CA LEU A 16 -24.94 -13.74 -6.60
C LEU A 16 -24.62 -12.26 -6.38
N ASP A 17 -23.67 -11.96 -5.50
CA ASP A 17 -23.24 -10.63 -5.05
C ASP A 17 -21.87 -10.19 -5.62
N GLU A 18 -21.27 -10.99 -6.50
CA GLU A 18 -19.97 -10.71 -7.09
C GLU A 18 -20.06 -10.16 -8.52
N VAL A 19 -18.96 -9.55 -8.96
CA VAL A 19 -18.72 -9.18 -10.36
C VAL A 19 -17.54 -9.95 -10.90
N LEU A 20 -17.60 -10.33 -12.18
CA LEU A 20 -16.45 -10.81 -12.92
C LEU A 20 -15.77 -9.62 -13.58
N VAL A 21 -14.49 -9.40 -13.27
CA VAL A 21 -13.70 -8.30 -13.81
C VAL A 21 -12.70 -8.85 -14.81
N ASN A 22 -12.67 -8.29 -16.01
CA ASN A 22 -11.60 -8.45 -16.98
C ASN A 22 -10.51 -7.42 -16.67
N PHE A 23 -9.46 -7.83 -15.94
CA PHE A 23 -8.36 -6.95 -15.59
C PHE A 23 -7.54 -6.59 -16.83
N LYS A 24 -7.27 -5.29 -16.98
CA LYS A 24 -6.38 -4.76 -18.02
C LYS A 24 -5.01 -4.50 -17.46
N TYR A 25 -4.96 -4.00 -16.22
CA TYR A 25 -3.74 -3.67 -15.54
C TYR A 25 -3.79 -4.12 -14.08
N SER A 26 -2.62 -4.42 -13.51
CA SER A 26 -2.46 -4.59 -12.07
C SER A 26 -1.18 -3.93 -11.61
N GLY A 27 -1.24 -3.09 -10.58
CA GLY A 27 -0.03 -2.62 -9.91
C GLY A 27 0.71 -3.77 -9.21
N VAL A 28 2.01 -3.60 -8.98
CA VAL A 28 2.87 -4.54 -8.24
C VAL A 28 3.38 -3.87 -6.98
N CYS A 29 3.26 -4.56 -5.85
CA CYS A 29 3.59 -4.06 -4.52
C CYS A 29 4.56 -4.99 -3.78
N HIS A 30 5.27 -4.46 -2.79
CA HIS A 30 6.09 -5.28 -1.88
C HIS A 30 5.22 -6.25 -1.06
N THR A 31 3.96 -5.90 -0.82
CA THR A 31 2.97 -6.81 -0.24
C THR A 31 2.82 -8.09 -1.06
N ASP A 32 2.85 -8.03 -2.40
CA ASP A 32 2.78 -9.23 -3.24
C ASP A 32 4.04 -10.09 -3.10
N LEU A 33 5.21 -9.47 -2.93
CA LEU A 33 6.47 -10.17 -2.68
C LEU A 33 6.46 -10.88 -1.32
N HIS A 34 5.98 -10.22 -0.27
CA HIS A 34 5.81 -10.83 1.06
C HIS A 34 4.78 -11.96 1.05
N ALA A 35 3.66 -11.77 0.33
CA ALA A 35 2.64 -12.80 0.12
C ALA A 35 3.24 -14.03 -0.58
N MET A 36 4.03 -13.83 -1.64
CA MET A 36 4.72 -14.90 -2.37
C MET A 36 5.76 -15.63 -1.51
N ASN A 37 6.48 -14.92 -0.65
CA ASN A 37 7.47 -15.54 0.25
C ASN A 37 6.85 -16.17 1.51
N ASN A 38 5.56 -15.90 1.79
CA ASN A 38 4.86 -16.35 3.00
C ASN A 38 5.50 -15.80 4.30
N ASP A 39 5.87 -14.53 4.29
CA ASP A 39 6.62 -13.90 5.40
C ASP A 39 5.76 -13.58 6.63
N TRP A 40 4.43 -13.60 6.48
CA TRP A 40 3.48 -13.20 7.52
C TRP A 40 2.96 -14.40 8.32
N PRO A 41 2.62 -14.21 9.61
CA PRO A 41 2.15 -15.28 10.48
C PRO A 41 0.70 -15.72 10.22
N LEU A 42 0.08 -15.25 9.13
CA LEU A 42 -1.28 -15.60 8.73
C LEU A 42 -1.25 -16.73 7.68
N PRO A 43 -2.20 -17.67 7.71
CA PRO A 43 -2.29 -18.69 6.68
C PRO A 43 -2.70 -18.07 5.33
N ARG A 44 -1.94 -18.37 4.27
CA ARG A 44 -2.28 -18.00 2.90
C ARG A 44 -2.93 -19.17 2.16
N LYS A 45 -3.73 -18.87 1.13
CA LYS A 45 -4.20 -19.87 0.16
C LYS A 45 -3.00 -20.46 -0.60
N THR A 46 -3.01 -21.77 -0.86
CA THR A 46 -1.98 -22.44 -1.70
C THR A 46 -2.63 -23.57 -2.52
N PRO A 47 -2.56 -23.56 -3.87
CA PRO A 47 -2.00 -22.51 -4.72
C PRO A 47 -2.85 -21.22 -4.70
N VAL A 48 -2.23 -20.07 -5.00
CA VAL A 48 -2.89 -18.75 -5.03
C VAL A 48 -2.39 -17.94 -6.21
N VAL A 49 -3.30 -17.26 -6.90
CA VAL A 49 -2.94 -16.16 -7.80
C VAL A 49 -2.71 -14.93 -6.93
N ILE A 50 -1.52 -14.34 -6.93
CA ILE A 50 -1.19 -13.16 -6.13
C ILE A 50 -1.64 -11.84 -6.83
N GLY A 51 -1.43 -10.68 -6.19
CA GLY A 51 -1.82 -9.37 -6.73
C GLY A 51 -3.09 -8.79 -6.08
N HIS A 52 -3.09 -7.49 -5.78
CA HIS A 52 -4.23 -6.80 -5.15
C HIS A 52 -4.49 -5.38 -5.68
N GLU A 53 -3.84 -4.96 -6.77
CA GLU A 53 -3.91 -3.60 -7.32
C GLU A 53 -4.54 -3.57 -8.73
N GLY A 54 -5.58 -4.38 -8.94
CA GLY A 54 -6.21 -4.60 -10.25
C GLY A 54 -7.10 -3.47 -10.76
N SER A 55 -7.04 -3.21 -12.07
CA SER A 55 -7.91 -2.28 -12.79
C SER A 55 -8.46 -2.95 -14.04
N GLY A 56 -9.79 -3.01 -14.16
CA GLY A 56 -10.44 -3.74 -15.23
C GLY A 56 -11.84 -3.28 -15.55
N ILE A 57 -12.50 -4.06 -16.39
CA ILE A 57 -13.87 -3.83 -16.86
C ILE A 57 -14.74 -4.95 -16.29
N VAL A 58 -15.87 -4.60 -15.66
CA VAL A 58 -16.87 -5.60 -15.26
C VAL A 58 -17.48 -6.20 -16.52
N VAL A 59 -17.36 -7.52 -16.68
CA VAL A 59 -17.84 -8.26 -17.86
C VAL A 59 -19.05 -9.15 -17.57
N SER A 60 -19.29 -9.49 -16.31
CA SER A 60 -20.54 -10.09 -15.84
C SER A 60 -20.77 -9.79 -14.36
N LYS A 61 -21.99 -9.99 -13.88
CA LYS A 61 -22.37 -9.76 -12.47
C LYS A 61 -23.38 -10.80 -12.00
N GLY A 62 -23.34 -11.11 -10.72
CA GLY A 62 -24.38 -11.88 -10.06
C GLY A 62 -25.73 -11.16 -10.03
N SER A 63 -26.79 -11.92 -9.79
CA SER A 63 -28.17 -11.42 -9.92
C SER A 63 -28.58 -10.42 -8.84
N THR A 64 -27.89 -10.36 -7.70
CA THR A 64 -28.20 -9.41 -6.61
C THR A 64 -27.43 -8.09 -6.73
N VAL A 65 -26.51 -7.97 -7.70
CA VAL A 65 -25.74 -6.75 -7.94
C VAL A 65 -26.61 -5.69 -8.62
N THR A 66 -27.16 -4.76 -7.83
CA THR A 66 -28.02 -3.66 -8.30
C THR A 66 -27.23 -2.44 -8.78
N GLY A 67 -25.96 -2.33 -8.40
CA GLY A 67 -25.00 -1.30 -8.83
C GLY A 67 -23.61 -1.57 -8.24
N VAL A 68 -22.58 -0.94 -8.81
CA VAL A 68 -21.23 -0.88 -8.21
C VAL A 68 -21.15 0.47 -7.50
N SER A 69 -21.78 0.55 -6.33
CA SER A 69 -21.77 1.76 -5.49
C SER A 69 -20.86 1.55 -4.29
N VAL A 70 -20.12 2.59 -3.94
CA VAL A 70 -19.42 2.68 -2.65
C VAL A 70 -20.49 2.80 -1.56
N SER A 71 -20.75 1.73 -0.81
CA SER A 71 -21.68 1.78 0.34
C SER A 71 -20.95 1.54 1.67
N ASP A 72 -21.14 2.51 2.57
CA ASP A 72 -21.00 2.61 4.03
C ASP A 72 -19.84 1.96 4.79
N ARG A 73 -18.98 2.86 5.32
CA ARG A 73 -18.50 3.02 6.72
C ARG A 73 -18.10 1.79 7.55
N GLY A 74 -17.88 0.63 6.94
CA GLY A 74 -17.30 -0.53 7.59
C GLY A 74 -15.77 -0.48 7.57
N ASP A 75 -15.13 -0.82 8.69
CA ASP A 75 -13.69 -1.09 8.74
C ASP A 75 -13.44 -2.53 8.27
N GLU A 76 -13.58 -2.73 6.96
CA GLU A 76 -13.51 -4.04 6.30
C GLU A 76 -12.18 -4.75 6.58
N SER A 77 -11.13 -3.96 6.76
CA SER A 77 -9.75 -4.37 6.97
C SER A 77 -9.53 -4.96 8.35
N LEU A 78 -10.38 -4.60 9.32
CA LEU A 78 -10.41 -5.19 10.66
C LEU A 78 -11.50 -6.26 10.82
N CYS A 79 -12.21 -6.62 9.75
CA CYS A 79 -13.18 -7.71 9.79
C CYS A 79 -12.46 -9.04 10.10
N PRO A 80 -12.87 -9.80 11.13
CA PRO A 80 -12.29 -11.12 11.43
C PRO A 80 -12.44 -12.14 10.29
N HIS A 81 -13.33 -11.86 9.34
CA HIS A 81 -13.62 -12.68 8.16
C HIS A 81 -13.20 -11.99 6.86
N ALA A 82 -12.28 -11.03 6.90
CA ALA A 82 -11.79 -10.32 5.73
C ALA A 82 -11.20 -11.30 4.69
N THR A 83 -11.64 -11.15 3.44
CA THR A 83 -11.00 -11.79 2.29
C THR A 83 -9.99 -10.84 1.69
N LEU A 84 -8.78 -11.33 1.44
CA LEU A 84 -7.62 -10.55 1.03
C LEU A 84 -7.20 -11.02 -0.36
N SER A 85 -7.40 -10.14 -1.34
CA SER A 85 -7.03 -10.39 -2.74
C SER A 85 -5.54 -10.69 -2.85
N GLY A 86 -5.19 -11.77 -3.53
CA GLY A 86 -3.81 -12.21 -3.70
C GLY A 86 -3.18 -12.85 -2.46
N TYR A 87 -3.98 -13.16 -1.43
CA TYR A 87 -3.49 -13.77 -0.19
C TYR A 87 -4.41 -14.88 0.34
N THR A 88 -5.62 -14.56 0.81
CA THR A 88 -6.61 -15.58 1.25
C THR A 88 -7.55 -16.00 0.12
N VAL A 89 -7.67 -15.18 -0.92
CA VAL A 89 -8.38 -15.48 -2.17
C VAL A 89 -7.51 -15.12 -3.37
N ASP A 90 -7.88 -15.59 -4.56
CA ASP A 90 -7.12 -15.27 -5.78
C ASP A 90 -7.14 -13.77 -6.09
N GLY A 91 -6.01 -13.31 -6.59
CA GLY A 91 -5.65 -11.92 -6.77
C GLY A 91 -5.83 -11.40 -8.19
N THR A 92 -5.07 -10.35 -8.50
CA THR A 92 -5.25 -9.55 -9.72
C THR A 92 -4.20 -9.82 -10.80
N PHE A 93 -3.22 -10.71 -10.59
CA PHE A 93 -2.25 -11.11 -11.62
C PHE A 93 -2.80 -12.19 -12.55
N GLN A 94 -4.03 -11.96 -13.01
CA GLN A 94 -4.77 -12.80 -13.93
C GLN A 94 -5.71 -11.95 -14.76
N GLN A 95 -6.09 -12.43 -15.93
CA GLN A 95 -6.94 -11.68 -16.87
C GLN A 95 -8.39 -11.54 -16.36
N TYR A 96 -8.86 -12.50 -15.56
CA TYR A 96 -10.22 -12.50 -15.03
C TYR A 96 -10.21 -12.92 -13.56
N ALA A 97 -10.89 -12.16 -12.71
CA ALA A 97 -11.16 -12.56 -11.33
C ALA A 97 -12.55 -12.12 -10.90
N VAL A 98 -13.10 -12.83 -9.92
CA VAL A 98 -14.27 -12.35 -9.19
C VAL A 98 -13.85 -11.34 -8.14
N ALA A 99 -14.67 -10.32 -7.95
CA ALA A 99 -14.53 -9.37 -6.87
C ALA A 99 -15.90 -9.05 -6.29
N ASN A 100 -15.94 -8.74 -5.01
CA ASN A 100 -17.07 -8.00 -4.46
C ASN A 100 -17.18 -6.67 -5.22
N ALA A 101 -18.41 -6.16 -5.38
CA ALA A 101 -18.72 -5.02 -6.24
C ALA A 101 -18.20 -3.66 -5.71
N SER A 102 -16.96 -3.57 -5.23
CA SER A 102 -16.29 -2.34 -4.79
C SER A 102 -14.79 -2.44 -5.03
N LEU A 103 -14.21 -1.36 -5.56
CA LEU A 103 -12.85 -1.33 -6.11
C LEU A 103 -11.87 -0.62 -5.16
N PRO A 104 -10.67 -1.18 -4.93
CA PRO A 104 -9.52 -0.43 -4.39
C PRO A 104 -8.25 -0.46 -5.30
N LYS A 105 -7.32 0.50 -5.11
CA LYS A 105 -5.97 0.65 -5.73
C LYS A 105 -5.05 1.49 -4.81
N ASP A 106 -3.73 1.18 -4.73
CA ASP A 106 -2.72 1.94 -3.94
C ASP A 106 -1.31 2.03 -4.59
N VAL A 107 -0.45 3.01 -4.20
CA VAL A 107 0.81 3.43 -4.91
C VAL A 107 1.95 3.96 -3.96
N ASP A 108 3.28 3.62 -4.07
CA ASP A 108 4.45 4.38 -3.49
C ASP A 108 5.84 4.09 -4.17
N ALA A 109 6.86 4.97 -4.01
CA ALA A 109 8.14 5.11 -4.75
C ALA A 109 9.35 5.79 -4.00
N GLU A 110 10.40 6.18 -4.76
CA GLU A 110 11.75 6.65 -4.35
C GLU A 110 11.93 8.19 -4.35
N LYS A 111 12.89 8.73 -3.59
CA LYS A 111 12.49 9.75 -2.60
C LYS A 111 12.95 11.20 -2.84
N GLY A 112 14.20 11.51 -3.17
CA GLY A 112 14.73 12.90 -3.05
C GLY A 112 14.17 13.93 -4.03
N GLU A 113 14.65 13.88 -5.28
CA GLU A 113 14.25 14.82 -6.34
C GLU A 113 12.77 14.66 -6.72
N ILE A 114 12.29 13.42 -6.66
CA ILE A 114 10.88 13.10 -6.86
C ILE A 114 10.01 13.76 -5.78
N CYS A 115 10.40 13.73 -4.49
CA CYS A 115 9.64 14.43 -3.45
C CYS A 115 9.52 15.93 -3.77
N LYS A 116 10.60 16.58 -4.22
CA LYS A 116 10.55 18.00 -4.60
C LYS A 116 9.63 18.24 -5.79
N ASN A 117 9.75 17.42 -6.84
CA ASN A 117 8.89 17.51 -8.03
C ASN A 117 7.41 17.24 -7.74
N LEU A 118 7.12 16.47 -6.69
CA LEU A 118 5.76 16.22 -6.19
C LEU A 118 5.28 17.26 -5.17
N GLY A 119 6.09 18.27 -4.85
CA GLY A 119 5.69 19.42 -4.03
C GLY A 119 6.15 19.38 -2.56
N ALA A 120 7.09 18.50 -2.19
CA ALA A 120 7.66 18.51 -0.84
C ALA A 120 8.39 19.83 -0.56
N ALA A 121 8.02 20.52 0.52
CA ALA A 121 8.64 21.78 0.93
C ALA A 121 10.09 21.61 1.42
N SER A 122 10.43 20.43 1.93
CA SER A 122 11.74 20.10 2.48
C SER A 122 12.05 18.61 2.30
N PHE A 123 13.32 18.26 2.20
CA PHE A 123 13.79 16.87 2.14
C PHE A 123 15.02 16.70 3.03
N VAL A 124 15.01 15.66 3.88
CA VAL A 124 16.13 15.29 4.76
C VAL A 124 16.72 13.98 4.24
N ASP A 125 17.99 14.01 3.82
CA ASP A 125 18.72 12.80 3.45
C ASP A 125 19.31 12.14 4.69
N TYR A 126 18.65 11.06 5.15
CA TYR A 126 19.07 10.32 6.34
C TYR A 126 20.48 9.71 6.22
N LYS A 127 21.00 9.48 5.00
CA LYS A 127 22.36 8.94 4.80
C LYS A 127 23.44 10.00 5.02
N MET A 128 23.10 11.27 4.79
CA MET A 128 24.01 12.41 4.96
C MET A 128 23.84 13.10 6.32
N SER A 129 22.68 12.92 6.94
CA SER A 129 22.31 13.51 8.22
C SER A 129 23.17 12.96 9.37
N LYS A 130 23.66 13.85 10.24
CA LYS A 130 24.28 13.48 11.53
C LYS A 130 23.24 13.17 12.60
N SER A 131 22.06 13.78 12.52
CA SER A 131 20.94 13.57 13.43
C SER A 131 19.63 13.82 12.70
N VAL A 132 18.97 12.74 12.29
CA VAL A 132 17.70 12.81 11.54
C VAL A 132 16.64 13.55 12.37
N ILE A 133 16.67 13.37 13.69
CA ILE A 133 15.75 14.01 14.62
C ILE A 133 15.89 15.54 14.57
N ASP A 134 17.13 16.04 14.64
CA ASP A 134 17.38 17.48 14.64
C ASP A 134 17.13 18.09 13.26
N ASP A 135 17.54 17.39 12.20
CA ASP A 135 17.35 17.84 10.82
C ASP A 135 15.85 17.91 10.46
N VAL A 136 15.03 16.94 10.89
CA VAL A 136 13.56 16.97 10.71
C VAL A 136 12.92 18.09 11.53
N LYS A 137 13.36 18.29 12.78
CA LYS A 137 12.89 19.41 13.60
C LYS A 137 13.21 20.74 12.92
N ALA A 138 14.45 20.94 12.46
CA ALA A 138 14.86 22.14 11.74
C ALA A 138 14.05 22.39 10.46
N ALA A 139 13.71 21.33 9.73
CA ALA A 139 12.89 21.42 8.52
C ALA A 139 11.40 21.78 8.79
N SER A 140 10.92 21.64 10.04
CA SER A 140 9.50 21.75 10.38
C SER A 140 8.97 23.19 10.62
N GLY A 141 9.82 24.21 10.47
CA GLY A 141 9.43 25.62 10.55
C GLY A 141 10.13 26.42 11.66
N ARG A 142 9.61 27.61 11.97
CA ARG A 142 10.32 28.71 12.66
C ARG A 142 10.78 28.45 14.11
N GLU A 143 10.44 27.31 14.71
CA GLU A 143 10.74 27.02 16.12
C GLU A 143 11.34 25.62 16.36
N ASN A 144 11.64 24.89 15.29
CA ASN A 144 12.24 23.55 15.37
C ASN A 144 11.50 22.55 16.28
N LEU A 145 10.17 22.72 16.42
CA LEU A 145 9.36 21.90 17.34
C LEU A 145 9.11 20.48 16.82
N GLY A 146 9.39 20.21 15.54
CA GLY A 146 9.02 18.97 14.87
C GLY A 146 7.70 19.08 14.12
N PRO A 147 7.33 18.16 13.21
CA PRO A 147 6.06 18.23 12.48
C PRO A 147 4.84 17.94 13.37
N HIS A 148 3.65 18.41 12.94
CA HIS A 148 2.36 18.09 13.60
C HIS A 148 2.01 16.60 13.49
N ALA A 149 2.30 16.00 12.33
CA ALA A 149 2.05 14.61 12.06
C ALA A 149 3.24 14.00 11.32
N VAL A 150 3.47 12.71 11.54
CA VAL A 150 4.53 11.93 10.90
C VAL A 150 3.90 10.70 10.27
N LEU A 151 4.13 10.47 8.99
CA LEU A 151 3.74 9.22 8.32
C LEU A 151 4.96 8.31 8.23
N VAL A 152 4.91 7.13 8.87
CA VAL A 152 6.00 6.16 8.88
C VAL A 152 5.70 5.04 7.89
N LEU A 153 6.30 5.12 6.71
CA LEU A 153 6.04 4.24 5.55
C LEU A 153 7.15 3.19 5.32
N THR A 154 8.25 3.28 6.08
CA THR A 154 9.45 2.47 5.86
C THR A 154 9.32 1.03 6.36
N PRO A 155 9.99 0.05 5.73
CA PRO A 155 10.13 -1.30 6.26
C PRO A 155 11.30 -1.46 7.25
N GLN A 156 11.94 -0.36 7.67
CA GLN A 156 13.03 -0.40 8.66
C GLN A 156 12.51 -0.01 10.03
N GLU A 157 12.98 -0.67 11.09
CA GLU A 157 12.54 -0.41 12.47
C GLU A 157 12.95 0.99 12.98
N GLN A 158 14.15 1.44 12.67
CA GLN A 158 14.73 2.64 13.27
C GLN A 158 13.83 3.90 13.12
N PRO A 159 13.25 4.22 11.94
CA PRO A 159 12.36 5.36 11.80
C PRO A 159 11.09 5.32 12.68
N PHE A 160 10.60 4.14 13.08
CA PHE A 160 9.48 4.03 14.02
C PHE A 160 9.85 4.57 15.40
N GLN A 161 11.08 4.30 15.85
CA GLN A 161 11.61 4.83 17.11
C GLN A 161 11.85 6.34 17.03
N GLN A 162 12.33 6.82 15.87
CA GLN A 162 12.65 8.24 15.69
C GLN A 162 11.40 9.12 15.53
N ALA A 163 10.31 8.60 14.95
CA ALA A 163 9.08 9.35 14.70
C ALA A 163 8.54 10.06 15.96
N THR A 164 8.56 9.37 17.08
CA THR A 164 8.07 9.88 18.37
C THR A 164 9.05 10.88 19.00
N ALA A 165 10.34 10.75 18.70
CA ALA A 165 11.36 11.69 19.15
C ALA A 165 11.24 13.05 18.44
N TYR A 166 10.95 13.08 17.14
CA TYR A 166 10.87 14.33 16.37
C TYR A 166 9.47 14.89 16.16
N VAL A 167 8.37 14.17 16.40
CA VAL A 167 7.00 14.75 16.31
C VAL A 167 6.75 15.78 17.41
N ARG A 168 6.08 16.91 17.16
CA ARG A 168 5.88 17.95 18.20
C ARG A 168 4.98 17.49 19.35
N ALA A 169 4.93 18.28 20.42
CA ALA A 169 3.95 18.08 21.50
C ALA A 169 2.51 18.13 20.95
N HIS A 170 1.64 17.25 21.44
CA HIS A 170 0.30 16.96 20.89
C HIS A 170 0.28 16.44 19.44
N GLY A 171 1.43 16.13 18.84
CA GLY A 171 1.49 15.60 17.49
C GLY A 171 1.28 14.07 17.43
N ALA A 172 1.09 13.58 16.20
CA ALA A 172 0.78 12.18 15.95
C ALA A 172 1.78 11.50 15.01
N ALA A 173 2.31 10.34 15.41
CA ALA A 173 2.99 9.42 14.49
C ALA A 173 1.99 8.37 14.00
N VAL A 174 1.73 8.38 12.69
CA VAL A 174 0.86 7.41 12.00
C VAL A 174 1.76 6.36 11.34
N VAL A 175 1.66 5.12 11.82
CA VAL A 175 2.49 4.02 11.35
C VAL A 175 1.76 3.19 10.31
N ILE A 176 2.38 3.02 9.15
CA ILE A 176 1.80 2.40 7.95
C ILE A 176 2.70 1.26 7.46
N GLY A 177 4.03 1.42 7.52
CA GLY A 177 4.97 0.36 7.17
C GLY A 177 4.80 -0.88 8.04
N LEU A 178 4.95 -2.07 7.43
CA LEU A 178 4.71 -3.38 8.07
C LEU A 178 5.98 -4.26 8.08
N PRO A 179 7.07 -3.85 8.74
CA PRO A 179 8.24 -4.72 8.92
C PRO A 179 7.88 -5.97 9.76
N ALA A 180 8.30 -7.14 9.30
CA ALA A 180 7.84 -8.43 9.84
C ALA A 180 8.05 -8.65 11.35
N VAL A 181 9.09 -8.07 11.95
CA VAL A 181 9.47 -8.31 13.36
C VAL A 181 9.76 -7.03 14.15
N ALA A 182 9.53 -5.86 13.57
CA ALA A 182 9.89 -4.62 14.24
C ALA A 182 8.96 -4.30 15.42
N LYS A 183 9.48 -3.54 16.37
CA LYS A 183 8.72 -3.03 17.52
C LYS A 183 8.75 -1.51 17.54
N ILE A 184 7.82 -0.92 18.29
CA ILE A 184 7.87 0.50 18.66
C ILE A 184 8.16 0.57 20.15
N SER A 185 9.21 1.30 20.52
CA SER A 185 9.66 1.53 21.89
C SER A 185 9.72 3.03 22.14
N MET A 186 9.02 3.49 23.17
CA MET A 186 8.86 4.91 23.47
C MET A 186 9.19 5.21 24.93
N PRO A 187 9.95 6.28 25.23
CA PRO A 187 10.15 6.73 26.60
C PRO A 187 8.82 7.21 27.19
N VAL A 188 8.36 6.55 28.26
CA VAL A 188 7.05 6.83 28.88
C VAL A 188 6.94 8.28 29.32
N PHE A 189 7.95 8.81 30.01
CA PHE A 189 7.94 10.17 30.52
C PHE A 189 7.79 11.20 29.40
N ASP A 190 8.60 11.10 28.34
CA ASP A 190 8.56 12.01 27.19
C ASP A 190 7.21 11.93 26.46
N THR A 191 6.70 10.71 26.27
CA THR A 191 5.40 10.46 25.63
C THR A 191 4.26 11.14 26.39
N VAL A 192 4.25 11.01 27.72
CA VAL A 192 3.20 11.58 28.58
C VAL A 192 3.31 13.11 28.62
N VAL A 193 4.50 13.64 28.86
CA VAL A 193 4.70 15.10 29.02
C VAL A 193 4.43 15.84 27.71
N ARG A 194 4.78 15.26 26.56
CA ARG A 194 4.53 15.85 25.24
C ARG A 194 3.16 15.47 24.68
N MET A 195 2.39 14.62 25.35
CA MET A 195 1.09 14.13 24.89
C MET A 195 1.13 13.61 23.44
N VAL A 196 2.17 12.83 23.12
CA VAL A 196 2.37 12.27 21.77
C VAL A 196 1.38 11.14 21.51
N THR A 197 0.77 11.13 20.33
CA THR A 197 -0.10 10.04 19.88
C THR A 197 0.65 9.14 18.89
N VAL A 198 0.51 7.82 19.04
CA VAL A 198 0.92 6.84 18.03
C VAL A 198 -0.30 6.05 17.60
N LYS A 199 -0.55 6.00 16.28
CA LYS A 199 -1.72 5.34 15.71
C LYS A 199 -1.30 4.49 14.52
N GLY A 200 -1.76 3.24 14.47
CA GLY A 200 -1.69 2.42 13.26
C GLY A 200 -2.71 2.89 12.23
N SER A 201 -2.34 2.89 10.96
CA SER A 201 -3.27 3.08 9.84
C SER A 201 -3.07 1.96 8.86
N TYR A 202 -4.15 1.26 8.53
CA TYR A 202 -4.12 0.10 7.65
C TYR A 202 -5.16 0.27 6.55
N VAL A 203 -4.68 0.29 5.30
CA VAL A 203 -5.47 0.54 4.08
C VAL A 203 -6.49 1.68 4.26
N GLY A 204 -7.60 1.66 3.52
CA GLY A 204 -8.71 2.59 3.68
C GLY A 204 -10.05 1.88 3.53
N SER A 205 -11.10 2.50 4.06
CA SER A 205 -12.47 2.10 3.78
C SER A 205 -12.84 2.41 2.34
N ARG A 206 -14.01 1.93 1.90
CA ARG A 206 -14.54 2.25 0.57
C ARG A 206 -14.73 3.77 0.37
N GLN A 207 -15.04 4.51 1.45
CA GLN A 207 -15.19 5.95 1.39
C GLN A 207 -13.82 6.64 1.19
N ASP A 208 -12.81 6.23 1.96
CA ASP A 208 -11.44 6.76 1.81
C ASP A 208 -10.95 6.56 0.37
N MET A 209 -11.24 5.40 -0.22
CA MET A 209 -10.92 5.09 -1.61
C MET A 209 -11.64 6.02 -2.61
N ALA A 210 -12.94 6.25 -2.42
CA ALA A 210 -13.72 7.13 -3.29
C ALA A 210 -13.16 8.56 -3.29
N GLU A 211 -12.82 9.07 -2.11
CA GLU A 211 -12.21 10.39 -1.95
C GLU A 211 -10.83 10.45 -2.60
N ALA A 212 -9.98 9.42 -2.42
CA ALA A 212 -8.67 9.33 -3.07
C ALA A 212 -8.77 9.32 -4.61
N ILE A 213 -9.73 8.58 -5.17
CA ILE A 213 -10.02 8.59 -6.61
C ILE A 213 -10.46 9.98 -7.06
N GLU A 214 -11.28 10.68 -6.27
CA GLU A 214 -11.70 12.03 -6.59
C GLU A 214 -10.49 12.97 -6.77
N PHE A 215 -9.54 12.97 -5.83
CA PHE A 215 -8.30 13.74 -5.94
C PHE A 215 -7.51 13.39 -7.22
N PHE A 216 -7.39 12.10 -7.53
CA PHE A 216 -6.71 11.65 -8.75
C PHE A 216 -7.43 12.11 -10.02
N SER A 217 -8.76 11.96 -10.08
CA SER A 217 -9.59 12.37 -11.22
C SER A 217 -9.54 13.87 -11.49
N ARG A 218 -9.32 14.67 -10.45
CA ARG A 218 -9.10 16.12 -10.53
C ARG A 218 -7.68 16.51 -10.93
N GLY A 219 -6.80 15.53 -11.16
CA GLY A 219 -5.40 15.73 -11.54
C GLY A 219 -4.52 16.27 -10.41
N LEU A 220 -4.97 16.18 -9.15
CA LEU A 220 -4.23 16.67 -7.98
C LEU A 220 -3.16 15.68 -7.52
N ILE A 221 -3.28 14.41 -7.89
CA ILE A 221 -2.31 13.35 -7.59
C ILE A 221 -1.61 12.93 -8.87
N LYS A 222 -0.28 12.95 -8.86
CA LYS A 222 0.58 12.43 -9.93
C LYS A 222 1.29 11.18 -9.43
N ALA A 223 0.96 10.03 -10.02
CA ALA A 223 1.59 8.75 -9.71
C ALA A 223 2.49 8.31 -10.87
N PRO A 224 3.82 8.45 -10.79
CA PRO A 224 4.71 7.95 -11.83
C PRO A 224 4.75 6.42 -11.83
N TYR A 225 4.56 5.81 -13.00
CA TYR A 225 4.56 4.36 -13.18
C TYR A 225 5.24 3.95 -14.49
N LYS A 226 5.65 2.68 -14.55
CA LYS A 226 6.17 1.97 -15.72
C LYS A 226 5.29 0.76 -15.97
N VAL A 227 4.85 0.59 -17.21
CA VAL A 227 4.09 -0.58 -17.64
C VAL A 227 5.04 -1.67 -18.15
N VAL A 228 4.82 -2.92 -17.73
CA VAL A 228 5.52 -4.13 -18.20
C VAL A 228 4.50 -5.24 -18.47
N GLY A 229 4.88 -6.31 -19.17
CA GLY A 229 3.98 -7.46 -19.35
C GLY A 229 3.78 -8.27 -18.07
N LEU A 230 2.62 -8.93 -17.94
CA LEU A 230 2.35 -9.92 -16.90
C LEU A 230 3.43 -11.01 -16.91
N SER A 231 3.88 -11.44 -18.09
CA SER A 231 4.98 -12.40 -18.28
C SER A 231 6.32 -11.96 -17.67
N GLU A 232 6.52 -10.67 -17.41
CA GLU A 232 7.75 -10.11 -16.83
C GLU A 232 7.76 -10.09 -15.28
N LEU A 233 6.66 -10.51 -14.63
CA LEU A 233 6.47 -10.39 -13.19
C LEU A 233 7.61 -10.96 -12.34
N GLN A 234 8.15 -12.12 -12.70
CA GLN A 234 9.29 -12.71 -11.96
C GLN A 234 10.50 -11.78 -11.96
N GLY A 235 10.76 -11.11 -13.08
CA GLY A 235 11.83 -10.12 -13.22
C GLY A 235 11.56 -8.86 -12.39
N VAL A 236 10.29 -8.44 -12.31
CA VAL A 236 9.87 -7.33 -11.44
C VAL A 236 10.15 -7.67 -9.98
N PHE A 237 9.73 -8.83 -9.49
CA PHE A 237 10.00 -9.25 -8.11
C PHE A 237 11.49 -9.39 -7.80
N LYS A 238 12.29 -9.89 -8.75
CA LYS A 238 13.74 -9.89 -8.61
C LYS A 238 14.26 -8.46 -8.42
N ALA A 239 13.88 -7.53 -9.28
CA ALA A 239 14.29 -6.13 -9.16
C ALA A 239 13.82 -5.48 -7.85
N MET A 240 12.62 -5.81 -7.35
CA MET A 240 12.11 -5.31 -6.07
C MET A 240 12.95 -5.82 -4.90
N SER A 241 13.26 -7.12 -4.87
CA SER A 241 14.11 -7.70 -3.81
C SER A 241 15.53 -7.11 -3.77
N GLU A 242 16.01 -6.62 -4.91
CA GLU A 242 17.31 -5.94 -5.06
C GLU A 242 17.22 -4.42 -4.83
N ASN A 243 16.04 -3.88 -4.48
CA ASN A 243 15.76 -2.45 -4.34
C ASN A 243 16.07 -1.63 -5.60
N LYS A 244 15.84 -2.21 -6.79
CA LYS A 244 16.11 -1.57 -8.10
C LYS A 244 14.86 -1.01 -8.78
N VAL A 245 13.69 -1.19 -8.19
CA VAL A 245 12.43 -0.65 -8.73
C VAL A 245 12.25 0.79 -8.24
N VAL A 246 12.15 1.72 -9.19
CA VAL A 246 11.86 3.13 -8.95
C VAL A 246 10.47 3.44 -9.52
N GLY A 247 9.60 4.08 -8.72
CA GLY A 247 8.22 4.31 -9.12
C GLY A 247 7.35 3.06 -8.99
N ARG A 248 6.16 3.06 -9.61
CA ARG A 248 5.33 1.86 -9.71
C ARG A 248 5.60 1.03 -10.94
N CYS A 249 5.62 -0.28 -10.75
CA CYS A 249 5.46 -1.21 -11.86
C CYS A 249 3.99 -1.58 -11.99
N VAL A 250 3.46 -1.51 -13.20
CA VAL A 250 2.08 -1.88 -13.54
C VAL A 250 2.16 -2.96 -14.61
N LEU A 251 1.59 -4.12 -14.33
CA LEU A 251 1.48 -5.21 -15.27
C LEU A 251 0.36 -4.93 -16.28
N ASP A 252 0.63 -5.15 -17.56
CA ASP A 252 -0.35 -5.22 -18.64
C ASP A 252 -0.79 -6.68 -18.81
N MET A 253 -2.06 -6.99 -18.53
CA MET A 253 -2.59 -8.36 -18.55
C MET A 253 -2.65 -8.97 -19.96
N SER A 254 -2.43 -8.18 -21.01
CA SER A 254 -2.43 -8.64 -22.40
C SER A 254 -1.07 -9.15 -22.90
N LYS A 255 0.00 -8.98 -22.11
CA LYS A 255 1.40 -9.30 -22.47
C LYS A 255 2.03 -10.19 -21.42
#